data_AF-A0A1I7NV56-F1
#
_entry.id   AF-A0A1I7NV56-F1
#
_cell.length_a   1.000
_cell.length_b   1.000
_cell.length_c   1.000
_cell.angle_alpha   90.00
_cell.angle_beta   90.00
_cell.angle_gamma   90.00
#
_symmetry.space_group_name_H-M   'P 1'
#
loop_
_entity.id
_entity.type
_entity.pdbx_description
1 polymer ?
#
loop_
_entity_poly.entity_id
_entity_poly.type
_entity_poly.pdbx_seq_one_letter_code
_entity_poly.pdbx_strand_id
1 'polypeptide(L)'
;MAGPRNFLFAPDSADVALTQLLATARRVTGFMDGAPGAPLPGWYQPGGDNRAVLENLHGRLATAFPDAGTAFHAVRLWTNLVWQPAYLAVIAVHVHGAVPDLRTMTQAIKGIDISGFRMVAGEQYRAEPEAMIAQAGADLRALANDMLGEINAITRLKPITALRLLADRILGLMLRLEHYAGLDTAGQKRMAALWMEATSLTGQGDLASLSLEDGNEVLILERKGCCLDYRAFPGRYCSSCPKQDSKVRISRQMEEAIAEREVSA
;
A
#
# COMPACT_ATOMS: atom_id res chain seq x y z
N MET A 1 12.21 28.16 29.01
CA MET A 1 13.28 27.22 28.59
C MET A 1 12.73 25.81 28.76
N ALA A 2 12.33 25.17 27.66
CA ALA A 2 11.87 23.79 27.67
C ALA A 2 13.07 22.89 27.41
N GLY A 3 13.41 22.02 28.36
CA GLY A 3 14.52 21.08 28.23
C GLY A 3 14.26 20.01 27.14
N PRO A 4 15.32 19.34 26.66
CA PRO A 4 15.20 18.31 25.64
C PRO A 4 14.44 17.11 26.22
N ARG A 5 13.32 16.74 25.60
CA ARG A 5 12.60 15.52 25.94
C ARG A 5 13.41 14.32 25.44
N ASN A 6 14.03 13.59 26.37
CA ASN A 6 14.66 12.30 26.11
C ASN A 6 13.57 11.27 25.74
N PHE A 7 13.63 10.73 24.51
CA PHE A 7 12.72 9.72 23.97
C PHE A 7 12.98 8.29 24.48
N LEU A 8 13.57 8.14 25.68
CA LEU A 8 14.05 6.84 26.17
C LEU A 8 13.03 6.08 27.05
N PHE A 9 11.84 6.62 27.29
CA PHE A 9 10.76 5.91 27.98
C PHE A 9 9.45 6.12 27.23
N ALA A 10 8.87 5.05 26.70
CA ALA A 10 7.49 5.04 26.24
C ALA A 10 6.61 5.36 27.46
N PRO A 11 5.88 6.49 27.48
CA PRO A 11 5.17 6.96 28.67
C PRO A 11 3.96 6.09 29.02
N ASP A 12 3.42 5.31 28.08
CA ASP A 12 2.32 4.36 28.30
C ASP A 12 2.35 3.16 27.34
N SER A 13 1.34 2.28 27.45
CA SER A 13 1.18 1.08 26.62
C SER A 13 0.93 1.37 25.14
N ALA A 14 0.34 2.53 24.81
CA ALA A 14 0.07 2.92 23.44
C ALA A 14 1.36 3.29 22.70
N ASP A 15 2.28 3.99 23.38
CA ASP A 15 3.62 4.29 22.82
C ASP A 15 4.45 3.03 22.59
N VAL A 16 4.38 2.05 23.49
CA VAL A 16 5.02 0.74 23.30
C VAL A 16 4.44 0.03 22.08
N ALA A 17 3.11 -0.04 21.98
CA ALA A 17 2.42 -0.72 20.88
C ALA A 17 2.73 -0.06 19.53
N LEU A 18 2.78 1.27 19.47
CA LEU A 18 3.18 1.98 18.25
C LEU A 18 4.63 1.69 17.89
N THR A 19 5.55 1.76 18.86
CA THR A 19 6.97 1.46 18.63
C THR A 19 7.17 0.05 18.08
N GLN A 20 6.45 -0.94 18.62
CA GLN A 20 6.47 -2.32 18.14
C GLN A 20 5.91 -2.47 16.72
N LEU A 21 4.82 -1.77 16.39
CA LEU A 21 4.26 -1.76 15.04
C LEU A 21 5.27 -1.19 14.03
N LEU A 22 5.89 -0.05 14.34
CA LEU A 22 6.87 0.60 13.47
C LEU A 22 8.10 -0.29 13.26
N ALA A 23 8.63 -0.89 14.33
CA ALA A 23 9.74 -1.84 14.25
C ALA A 23 9.37 -3.09 13.43
N THR A 24 8.14 -3.60 13.58
CA THR A 24 7.62 -4.73 12.81
C THR A 24 7.51 -4.40 11.33
N ALA A 25 6.93 -3.24 10.98
CA ALA A 25 6.82 -2.81 9.59
C ALA A 25 8.20 -2.67 8.92
N ARG A 26 9.16 -2.07 9.62
CA ARG A 26 10.55 -1.95 9.15
C ARG A 26 11.21 -3.33 8.96
N ARG A 27 11.08 -4.23 9.95
CA ARG A 27 11.68 -5.57 9.91
C ARG A 27 11.13 -6.41 8.76
N VAL A 28 9.80 -6.40 8.57
CA VAL A 28 9.12 -7.24 7.59
C VAL A 28 9.38 -6.78 6.16
N THR A 29 9.46 -5.46 5.93
CA THR A 29 9.56 -4.91 4.57
C THR A 29 10.98 -4.49 4.18
N GLY A 30 11.81 -4.10 5.15
CA GLY A 30 13.10 -3.47 4.89
C GLY A 30 13.04 -2.06 4.30
N PHE A 31 11.85 -1.47 4.12
CA PHE A 31 11.66 -0.12 3.54
C PHE A 31 10.54 0.72 4.16
N MET A 32 9.63 0.14 4.96
CA MET A 32 8.61 0.92 5.68
C MET A 32 9.26 1.65 6.86
N ASP A 33 9.61 2.91 6.62
CA ASP A 33 10.22 3.80 7.61
C ASP A 33 9.17 4.70 8.26
N GLY A 34 8.87 4.45 9.53
CA GLY A 34 7.93 5.27 10.30
C GLY A 34 8.53 5.76 11.61
N ALA A 35 7.99 6.86 12.14
CA ALA A 35 8.39 7.41 13.43
C ALA A 35 7.18 7.88 14.25
N PRO A 36 7.25 7.80 15.59
CA PRO A 36 6.17 8.31 16.42
C PRO A 36 6.07 9.85 16.34
N GLY A 37 4.85 10.34 16.57
CA GLY A 37 4.54 11.74 16.82
C GLY A 37 3.61 12.38 15.80
N ALA A 38 3.32 13.65 16.06
CA ALA A 38 2.36 14.46 15.33
C ALA A 38 2.77 14.72 13.86
N PRO A 39 1.83 15.14 13.00
CA PRO A 39 2.12 15.68 11.67
C PRO A 39 3.27 16.70 11.70
N LEU A 40 4.12 16.70 10.68
CA LEU A 40 5.13 17.74 10.46
C LEU A 40 4.68 18.72 9.38
N PRO A 41 5.15 19.99 9.41
CA PRO A 41 4.87 20.93 8.34
C PRO A 41 5.27 20.39 6.96
N GLY A 42 4.38 20.54 5.97
CA GLY A 42 4.59 20.09 4.60
C GLY A 42 4.41 18.59 4.36
N TRP A 43 3.99 17.83 5.37
CA TRP A 43 3.59 16.44 5.20
C TRP A 43 2.13 16.35 4.77
N TYR A 44 1.79 15.28 4.05
CA TYR A 44 0.42 14.92 3.80
C TYR A 44 -0.24 14.44 5.10
N GLN A 45 -1.41 14.98 5.43
CA GLN A 45 -2.18 14.61 6.62
C GLN A 45 -3.63 14.29 6.21
N PRO A 46 -4.12 13.05 6.35
CA PRO A 46 -5.50 12.72 6.03
C PRO A 46 -6.51 13.68 6.69
N GLY A 47 -7.44 14.21 5.89
CA GLY A 47 -8.48 15.15 6.34
C GLY A 47 -7.98 16.57 6.67
N GLY A 48 -6.70 16.88 6.48
CA GLY A 48 -6.13 18.22 6.61
C GLY A 48 -6.22 19.06 5.32
N ASP A 49 -5.69 20.29 5.36
CA ASP A 49 -5.49 21.10 4.15
C ASP A 49 -4.25 20.62 3.37
N ASN A 50 -4.45 19.62 2.52
CA ASN A 50 -3.39 19.00 1.72
C ASN A 50 -3.16 19.68 0.37
N ARG A 51 -3.88 20.75 0.04
CA ARG A 51 -3.92 21.30 -1.32
C ARG A 51 -2.53 21.70 -1.81
N ALA A 52 -1.83 22.54 -1.04
CA ALA A 52 -0.51 23.04 -1.43
C ALA A 52 0.53 21.90 -1.58
N VAL A 53 0.45 20.92 -0.68
CA VAL A 53 1.31 19.72 -0.64
C VAL A 53 1.11 18.88 -1.90
N LEU A 54 -0.14 18.61 -2.28
CA LEU A 54 -0.47 17.82 -3.46
C LEU A 54 -0.26 18.57 -4.77
N GLU A 55 -0.55 19.87 -4.85
CA GLU A 55 -0.25 20.72 -6.01
C GLU A 55 1.26 20.75 -6.28
N ASN A 56 2.07 20.86 -5.22
CA ASN A 56 3.52 20.82 -5.34
C ASN A 56 4.02 19.47 -5.87
N LEU A 57 3.53 18.35 -5.33
CA LEU A 57 3.89 17.02 -5.81
C LEU A 57 3.46 16.80 -7.26
N HIS A 58 2.24 17.20 -7.62
CA HIS A 58 1.74 17.14 -9.00
C HIS A 58 2.63 17.95 -9.97
N GLY A 59 3.01 19.18 -9.59
CA GLY A 59 3.91 20.03 -10.38
C GLY A 59 5.30 19.40 -10.60
N ARG A 60 5.86 18.76 -9.56
CA ARG A 60 7.14 18.04 -9.68
C ARG A 60 7.01 16.81 -10.59
N LEU A 61 5.91 16.06 -10.51
CA LEU A 61 5.62 14.95 -11.41
C LEU A 61 5.51 15.41 -12.87
N ALA A 62 4.81 16.52 -13.11
CA ALA A 62 4.69 17.10 -14.45
C ALA A 62 6.04 17.56 -15.01
N THR A 63 6.91 18.12 -14.17
CA THR A 63 8.26 18.55 -14.55
C THR A 63 9.17 17.36 -14.83
N ALA A 64 9.10 16.31 -14.02
CA ALA A 64 9.93 15.12 -14.18
C ALA A 64 9.52 14.26 -15.39
N PHE A 65 8.23 14.26 -15.73
CA PHE A 65 7.67 13.41 -16.79
C PHE A 65 6.74 14.21 -17.72
N PRO A 66 7.25 15.19 -18.48
CA PRO A 66 6.41 16.08 -19.29
C PRO A 66 5.60 15.30 -20.34
N ASP A 67 6.20 14.28 -20.95
CA ASP A 67 5.59 13.52 -22.06
C ASP A 67 4.63 12.41 -21.58
N ALA A 68 4.63 12.08 -20.29
CA ALA A 68 3.79 11.02 -19.74
C ALA A 68 2.30 11.45 -19.63
N GLY A 69 2.04 12.76 -19.60
CA GLY A 69 0.71 13.34 -19.63
C GLY A 69 -0.08 13.25 -18.31
N THR A 70 -1.13 14.06 -18.22
CA THR A 70 -1.91 14.29 -16.99
C THR A 70 -2.49 13.03 -16.35
N ALA A 71 -2.92 12.05 -17.15
CA ALA A 71 -3.44 10.79 -16.63
C ALA A 71 -2.37 9.97 -15.88
N PHE A 72 -1.12 10.00 -16.34
CA PHE A 72 -0.01 9.37 -15.62
C PHE A 72 0.27 10.13 -14.31
N HIS A 73 0.33 11.47 -14.36
CA HIS A 73 0.57 12.27 -13.15
C HIS A 73 -0.49 12.03 -12.08
N ALA A 74 -1.78 11.95 -12.46
CA ALA A 74 -2.87 11.64 -11.55
C ALA A 74 -2.76 10.24 -10.94
N VAL A 75 -2.43 9.23 -11.75
CA VAL A 75 -2.20 7.85 -11.28
C VAL A 75 -0.98 7.77 -10.37
N ARG A 76 0.09 8.50 -10.67
CA ARG A 76 1.31 8.50 -9.84
C ARG A 76 1.07 9.20 -8.50
N LEU A 77 0.32 10.30 -8.49
CA LEU A 77 -0.09 10.97 -7.25
C LEU A 77 -0.90 10.01 -6.35
N TRP A 78 -1.87 9.31 -6.92
CA TRP A 78 -2.66 8.30 -6.21
C TRP A 78 -1.81 7.15 -5.67
N THR A 79 -1.01 6.53 -6.52
CA THR A 79 -0.21 5.35 -6.12
C THR A 79 0.88 5.70 -5.11
N ASN A 80 1.39 6.94 -5.10
CA ASN A 80 2.27 7.46 -4.05
C ASN A 80 1.56 7.62 -2.71
N LEU A 81 0.30 8.07 -2.66
CA LEU A 81 -0.42 8.26 -1.39
C LEU A 81 -0.89 6.96 -0.75
N VAL A 82 -1.34 6.01 -1.57
CA VAL A 82 -2.11 4.87 -1.08
C VAL A 82 -1.23 3.68 -0.65
N TRP A 83 0.03 3.62 -1.09
CA TRP A 83 0.85 2.43 -0.87
C TRP A 83 1.20 2.24 0.61
N GLN A 84 1.68 3.27 1.32
CA GLN A 84 2.10 3.11 2.71
C GLN A 84 0.94 2.73 3.64
N PRO A 85 -0.26 3.37 3.56
CA PRO A 85 -1.42 2.94 4.35
C PRO A 85 -1.81 1.49 4.08
N ALA A 86 -1.78 1.04 2.82
CA ALA A 86 -2.10 -0.35 2.48
C ALA A 86 -1.09 -1.36 3.07
N TYR A 87 0.21 -1.07 2.98
CA TYR A 87 1.25 -1.90 3.61
C TYR A 87 1.06 -1.95 5.13
N LEU A 88 0.88 -0.80 5.76
CA LEU A 88 0.76 -0.72 7.21
C LEU A 88 -0.49 -1.48 7.69
N ALA A 89 -1.62 -1.34 7.01
CA ALA A 89 -2.86 -2.06 7.32
C ALA A 89 -2.65 -3.59 7.28
N VAL A 90 -2.02 -4.11 6.23
CA VAL A 90 -1.73 -5.54 6.08
C VAL A 90 -0.77 -6.04 7.15
N ILE A 91 0.30 -5.31 7.43
CA ILE A 91 1.29 -5.68 8.45
C ILE A 91 0.69 -5.64 9.86
N ALA A 92 -0.13 -4.61 10.13
CA ALA A 92 -0.82 -4.43 11.39
C ALA A 92 -1.70 -5.64 11.73
N VAL A 93 -2.47 -6.12 10.75
CA VAL A 93 -3.33 -7.30 10.91
C VAL A 93 -2.52 -8.60 11.00
N HIS A 94 -1.68 -8.88 10.00
CA HIS A 94 -1.16 -10.24 9.77
C HIS A 94 0.15 -10.55 10.48
N VAL A 95 0.88 -9.53 10.95
CA VAL A 95 2.19 -9.72 11.59
C VAL A 95 2.23 -9.11 12.99
N HIS A 96 1.72 -7.89 13.15
CA HIS A 96 1.70 -7.21 14.44
C HIS A 96 0.54 -7.66 15.34
N GLY A 97 -0.60 -8.04 14.74
CA GLY A 97 -1.77 -8.55 15.45
C GLY A 97 -2.58 -7.49 16.19
N ALA A 98 -2.51 -6.23 15.77
CA ALA A 98 -3.35 -5.13 16.24
C ALA A 98 -3.39 -4.00 15.22
N VAL A 99 -4.54 -3.34 15.06
CA VAL A 99 -4.77 -2.30 14.05
C VAL A 99 -4.75 -0.92 14.70
N PRO A 100 -3.80 -0.03 14.35
CA PRO A 100 -3.86 1.36 14.83
C PRO A 100 -4.94 2.15 14.08
N ASP A 101 -5.29 3.34 14.55
CA ASP A 101 -6.07 4.28 13.74
C ASP A 101 -5.24 4.77 12.55
N LEU A 102 -5.42 4.14 11.39
CA LEU A 102 -4.72 4.45 10.15
C LEU A 102 -4.97 5.89 9.68
N ARG A 103 -6.06 6.54 10.11
CA ARG A 103 -6.40 7.92 9.71
C ARG A 103 -5.47 8.96 10.33
N THR A 104 -4.73 8.57 11.37
CA THR A 104 -3.70 9.41 12.00
C THR A 104 -2.37 9.39 11.26
N MET A 105 -2.24 8.54 10.23
CA MET A 105 -1.00 8.35 9.48
C MET A 105 -0.73 9.52 8.54
N THR A 106 0.34 10.26 8.84
CA THR A 106 0.86 11.33 7.97
C THR A 106 2.02 10.83 7.14
N GLN A 107 2.21 11.41 5.97
CA GLN A 107 3.17 10.91 4.98
C GLN A 107 4.10 12.02 4.47
N ALA A 108 5.39 11.70 4.37
CA ALA A 108 6.42 12.63 3.93
C ALA A 108 6.52 12.67 2.41
N ILE A 109 6.60 13.88 1.85
CA ILE A 109 6.98 14.06 0.44
C ILE A 109 8.50 14.15 0.34
N LYS A 110 9.09 13.33 -0.53
CA LYS A 110 10.52 13.33 -0.85
C LYS A 110 10.68 13.39 -2.38
N GLY A 111 10.98 14.58 -2.90
CA GLY A 111 11.06 14.78 -4.35
C GLY A 111 9.71 14.54 -5.04
N ILE A 112 9.65 13.49 -5.86
CA ILE A 112 8.45 13.04 -6.60
C ILE A 112 7.76 11.84 -5.96
N ASP A 113 8.24 11.40 -4.79
CA ASP A 113 7.73 10.22 -4.10
C ASP A 113 7.16 10.60 -2.73
N ILE A 114 6.30 9.72 -2.21
CA ILE A 114 5.85 9.72 -0.83
C ILE A 114 6.51 8.53 -0.14
N SER A 115 7.34 8.82 0.85
CA SER A 115 8.11 7.81 1.57
C SER A 115 8.52 8.33 2.95
N GLY A 116 8.09 7.60 3.97
CA GLY A 116 8.26 7.95 5.36
C GLY A 116 6.93 8.39 5.96
N PHE A 117 6.60 7.89 7.14
CA PHE A 117 5.33 8.20 7.78
C PHE A 117 5.47 8.49 9.29
N ARG A 118 4.48 9.20 9.84
CA ARG A 118 4.36 9.41 11.28
C ARG A 118 2.96 9.12 11.76
N MET A 119 2.89 8.63 12.99
CA MET A 119 1.64 8.35 13.68
C MET A 119 1.74 8.79 15.12
N VAL A 120 0.62 9.29 15.65
CA VAL A 120 0.48 9.54 17.08
C VAL A 120 0.20 8.21 17.77
N ALA A 121 0.78 8.00 18.96
CA ALA A 121 0.44 6.84 19.77
C ALA A 121 -1.04 6.86 20.14
N GLY A 122 -1.68 5.70 20.10
CA GLY A 122 -3.09 5.55 20.39
C GLY A 122 -3.44 4.09 20.63
N GLU A 123 -4.66 3.87 21.10
CA GLU A 123 -5.20 2.52 21.26
C GLU A 123 -5.18 1.78 19.92
N GLN A 124 -4.82 0.50 19.96
CA GLN A 124 -4.82 -0.35 18.78
C GLN A 124 -5.88 -1.43 18.96
N TYR A 125 -6.73 -1.55 17.96
CA TYR A 125 -7.80 -2.53 17.93
C TYR A 125 -7.22 -3.95 17.79
N ARG A 126 -7.55 -4.83 18.73
CA ARG A 126 -7.11 -6.24 18.73
C ARG A 126 -8.35 -7.14 18.77
N ALA A 127 -8.42 -8.05 17.81
CA ALA A 127 -9.48 -9.05 17.69
C ALA A 127 -8.96 -10.24 16.87
N GLU A 128 -9.84 -11.17 16.51
CA GLU A 128 -9.53 -12.20 15.53
C GLU A 128 -9.21 -11.59 14.15
N PRO A 129 -8.37 -12.25 13.33
CA PRO A 129 -7.89 -11.70 12.06
C PRO A 129 -9.00 -11.15 11.15
N GLU A 130 -10.13 -11.85 11.02
CA GLU A 130 -11.27 -11.43 10.18
C GLU A 130 -11.85 -10.10 10.63
N ALA A 131 -12.02 -9.89 11.94
CA ALA A 131 -12.53 -8.64 12.49
C ALA A 131 -11.52 -7.51 12.31
N MET A 132 -10.23 -7.79 12.48
CA MET A 132 -9.17 -6.81 12.21
C MET A 132 -9.09 -6.44 10.72
N ILE A 133 -9.26 -7.40 9.81
CA ILE A 133 -9.35 -7.14 8.36
C ILE A 133 -10.57 -6.26 8.04
N ALA A 134 -11.73 -6.56 8.63
CA ALA A 134 -12.94 -5.75 8.43
C ALA A 134 -12.71 -4.29 8.84
N GLN A 135 -12.13 -4.06 10.03
CA GLN A 135 -11.81 -2.71 10.52
C GLN A 135 -10.77 -2.01 9.64
N ALA A 136 -9.62 -2.65 9.41
CA ALA A 136 -8.52 -2.06 8.65
C ALA A 136 -8.90 -1.81 7.17
N GLY A 137 -9.70 -2.70 6.58
CA GLY A 137 -10.23 -2.55 5.23
C GLY A 137 -11.22 -1.39 5.11
N ALA A 138 -12.10 -1.22 6.09
CA ALA A 138 -13.01 -0.08 6.14
C ALA A 138 -12.25 1.25 6.28
N ASP A 139 -11.27 1.31 7.19
CA ASP A 139 -10.43 2.50 7.37
C ASP A 139 -9.63 2.84 6.12
N LEU A 140 -9.01 1.83 5.49
CA LEU A 140 -8.27 2.01 4.25
C LEU A 140 -9.20 2.49 3.12
N ARG A 141 -10.44 2.00 3.07
CA ARG A 141 -11.40 2.45 2.06
C ARG A 141 -11.84 3.90 2.29
N ALA A 142 -12.08 4.30 3.53
CA ALA A 142 -12.40 5.68 3.86
C ALA A 142 -11.26 6.63 3.46
N LEU A 143 -10.03 6.31 3.88
CA LEU A 143 -8.81 7.02 3.49
C LEU A 143 -8.66 7.14 1.98
N ALA A 144 -8.87 6.05 1.26
CA ALA A 144 -8.80 6.00 -0.19
C ALA A 144 -9.83 6.94 -0.85
N ASN A 145 -11.06 7.01 -0.32
CA ASN A 145 -12.08 7.92 -0.84
C ASN A 145 -11.69 9.38 -0.60
N ASP A 146 -11.16 9.72 0.57
CA ASP A 146 -10.73 11.08 0.92
C ASP A 146 -9.56 11.53 0.04
N MET A 147 -8.51 10.71 -0.05
CA MET A 147 -7.36 10.93 -0.94
C MET A 147 -7.78 11.14 -2.39
N LEU A 148 -8.76 10.37 -2.86
CA LEU A 148 -9.26 10.49 -4.23
C LEU A 148 -10.00 11.81 -4.44
N GLY A 149 -10.77 12.28 -3.44
CA GLY A 149 -11.41 13.58 -3.45
C GLY A 149 -10.40 14.72 -3.54
N GLU A 150 -9.38 14.68 -2.68
CA GLU A 150 -8.30 15.67 -2.65
C GLU A 150 -7.51 15.70 -3.97
N ILE A 151 -7.18 14.53 -4.53
CA ILE A 151 -6.53 14.44 -5.85
C ILE A 151 -7.41 15.04 -6.94
N ASN A 152 -8.71 14.71 -6.95
CA ASN A 152 -9.63 15.20 -7.98
C ASN A 152 -9.87 16.72 -7.91
N ALA A 153 -9.58 17.37 -6.77
CA ALA A 153 -9.55 18.82 -6.69
C ALA A 153 -8.37 19.46 -7.46
N ILE A 154 -7.34 18.67 -7.81
CA ILE A 154 -6.12 19.12 -8.47
C ILE A 154 -6.03 18.59 -9.90
N THR A 155 -6.29 17.29 -10.10
CA THR A 155 -6.21 16.63 -11.40
C THR A 155 -7.19 15.46 -11.47
N ARG A 156 -7.81 15.26 -12.62
CA ARG A 156 -8.88 14.27 -12.77
C ARG A 156 -8.32 12.85 -12.74
N LEU A 157 -8.75 12.06 -11.76
CA LEU A 157 -8.56 10.62 -11.66
C LEU A 157 -9.92 9.93 -11.59
N LYS A 158 -10.20 9.03 -12.55
CA LYS A 158 -11.45 8.27 -12.54
C LYS A 158 -11.51 7.37 -11.30
N PRO A 159 -12.61 7.36 -10.54
CA PRO A 159 -12.72 6.54 -9.33
C PRO A 159 -12.43 5.05 -9.57
N ILE A 160 -12.99 4.49 -10.65
CA ILE A 160 -12.74 3.09 -11.00
C ILE A 160 -11.25 2.77 -11.23
N THR A 161 -10.47 3.73 -11.75
CA THR A 161 -9.02 3.56 -11.94
C THR A 161 -8.30 3.55 -10.59
N ALA A 162 -8.61 4.50 -9.71
CA ALA A 162 -8.05 4.57 -8.36
C ALA A 162 -8.33 3.30 -7.54
N LEU A 163 -9.59 2.86 -7.53
CA LEU A 163 -10.03 1.69 -6.78
C LEU A 163 -9.43 0.39 -7.30
N ARG A 164 -9.25 0.24 -8.62
CA ARG A 164 -8.53 -0.92 -9.18
C ARG A 164 -7.06 -0.92 -8.79
N LEU A 165 -6.41 0.25 -8.76
CA LEU A 165 -5.01 0.33 -8.33
C LEU A 165 -4.84 0.02 -6.84
N LEU A 166 -5.82 0.37 -6.00
CA LEU A 166 -5.86 -0.05 -4.60
C LEU A 166 -6.08 -1.55 -4.47
N ALA A 167 -7.03 -2.11 -5.22
CA ALA A 167 -7.26 -3.56 -5.27
C ALA A 167 -5.98 -4.31 -5.68
N ASP A 168 -5.35 -3.91 -6.78
CA ASP A 168 -4.10 -4.49 -7.26
C ASP A 168 -3.00 -4.41 -6.19
N ARG A 169 -2.92 -3.31 -5.42
CA ARG A 169 -1.97 -3.15 -4.31
C ARG A 169 -2.24 -4.12 -3.17
N ILE A 170 -3.50 -4.26 -2.75
CA ILE A 170 -3.90 -5.15 -1.66
C ILE A 170 -3.65 -6.60 -2.07
N LEU A 171 -4.07 -7.01 -3.27
CA LEU A 171 -3.86 -8.36 -3.78
C LEU A 171 -2.37 -8.68 -3.92
N GLY A 172 -1.55 -7.74 -4.39
CA GLY A 172 -0.11 -7.87 -4.41
C GLY A 172 0.49 -8.07 -3.01
N LEU A 173 -0.09 -7.48 -1.96
CA LEU A 173 0.32 -7.73 -0.57
C LEU A 173 -0.10 -9.11 -0.06
N MET A 174 -1.22 -9.66 -0.55
CA MET A 174 -1.66 -11.01 -0.18
C MET A 174 -0.68 -12.08 -0.68
N LEU A 175 -0.12 -11.89 -1.88
CA LEU A 175 0.96 -12.74 -2.41
C LEU A 175 2.20 -12.76 -1.51
N ARG A 176 2.42 -11.69 -0.72
CA ARG A 176 3.57 -11.57 0.19
C ARG A 176 3.33 -12.20 1.56
N LEU A 177 2.12 -12.70 1.84
CA LEU A 177 1.80 -13.27 3.16
C LEU A 177 2.44 -14.63 3.41
N GLU A 178 2.90 -15.33 2.37
CA GLU A 178 3.79 -16.49 2.57
C GLU A 178 5.06 -16.05 3.29
N HIS A 179 5.71 -15.00 2.79
CA HIS A 179 6.93 -14.47 3.39
C HIS A 179 6.68 -13.74 4.72
N TYR A 180 5.59 -12.96 4.83
CA TYR A 180 5.34 -12.14 6.01
C TYR A 180 4.78 -12.93 7.20
N ALA A 181 4.01 -13.98 6.93
CA ALA A 181 3.22 -14.68 7.94
C ALA A 181 3.15 -16.20 7.74
N GLY A 182 3.85 -16.78 6.74
CA GLY A 182 3.89 -18.22 6.51
C GLY A 182 2.60 -18.81 5.92
N LEU A 183 1.77 -18.01 5.27
CA LEU A 183 0.51 -18.49 4.67
C LEU A 183 0.77 -19.25 3.37
N ASP A 184 0.11 -20.40 3.21
CA ASP A 184 0.04 -21.13 1.95
C ASP A 184 -0.91 -20.46 0.94
N THR A 185 -0.97 -20.99 -0.29
CA THR A 185 -1.79 -20.41 -1.37
C THR A 185 -3.29 -20.37 -1.02
N ALA A 186 -3.79 -21.36 -0.28
CA ALA A 186 -5.17 -21.40 0.18
C ALA A 186 -5.45 -20.27 1.20
N GLY A 187 -4.54 -20.09 2.16
CA GLY A 187 -4.58 -18.99 3.14
C GLY A 187 -4.51 -17.63 2.46
N GLN A 188 -3.58 -17.45 1.51
CA GLN A 188 -3.45 -16.20 0.74
C GLN A 188 -4.75 -15.84 -0.02
N LYS A 189 -5.37 -16.81 -0.70
CA LYS A 189 -6.67 -16.61 -1.38
C LYS A 189 -7.78 -16.24 -0.41
N ARG A 190 -7.85 -16.91 0.74
CA ARG A 190 -8.84 -16.59 1.78
C ARG A 190 -8.65 -15.15 2.27
N MET A 191 -7.41 -14.74 2.56
CA MET A 191 -7.12 -13.37 2.98
C MET A 191 -7.46 -12.36 1.89
N ALA A 192 -7.14 -12.68 0.63
CA ALA A 192 -7.52 -11.84 -0.50
C ALA A 192 -9.02 -11.60 -0.57
N ALA A 193 -9.85 -12.65 -0.45
CA ALA A 193 -11.30 -12.51 -0.45
C ALA A 193 -11.79 -11.57 0.68
N LEU A 194 -11.31 -11.78 1.92
CA LEU A 194 -11.69 -10.96 3.07
C LEU A 194 -11.29 -9.49 2.90
N TRP A 195 -10.08 -9.21 2.42
CA TRP A 195 -9.62 -7.85 2.19
C TRP A 195 -10.39 -7.15 1.06
N MET A 196 -10.72 -7.87 0.00
CA MET A 196 -11.50 -7.35 -1.12
C MET A 196 -12.94 -7.04 -0.71
N GLU A 197 -13.53 -7.86 0.16
CA GLU A 197 -14.83 -7.58 0.77
C GLU A 197 -14.77 -6.36 1.71
N ALA A 198 -13.84 -6.35 2.66
CA ALA A 198 -13.71 -5.29 3.66
C ALA A 198 -13.46 -3.91 3.05
N THR A 199 -12.77 -3.84 1.90
CA THR A 199 -12.52 -2.59 1.16
C THR A 199 -13.60 -2.26 0.13
N SER A 200 -14.62 -3.11 -0.01
CA SER A 200 -15.66 -3.00 -1.05
C SER A 200 -15.06 -2.93 -2.46
N LEU A 201 -14.08 -3.79 -2.73
CA LEU A 201 -13.33 -3.88 -3.99
C LEU A 201 -13.51 -5.22 -4.69
N THR A 202 -14.38 -6.11 -4.19
CA THR A 202 -14.70 -7.39 -4.83
C THR A 202 -14.90 -7.23 -6.35
N GLY A 203 -14.19 -8.07 -7.11
CA GLY A 203 -14.23 -8.04 -8.58
C GLY A 203 -13.36 -6.96 -9.24
N GLN A 204 -12.62 -6.13 -8.50
CA GLN A 204 -11.67 -5.16 -9.07
C GLN A 204 -10.27 -5.71 -9.34
N GLY A 205 -10.05 -7.00 -9.08
CA GLY A 205 -8.84 -7.79 -9.35
C GLY A 205 -9.03 -9.17 -8.73
N ASP A 206 -8.11 -10.10 -9.00
CA ASP A 206 -8.11 -11.43 -8.39
C ASP A 206 -6.71 -12.03 -8.28
N LEU A 207 -6.58 -13.16 -7.58
CA LEU A 207 -5.40 -14.02 -7.59
C LEU A 207 -5.71 -15.32 -8.36
N ALA A 208 -4.90 -15.63 -9.37
CA ALA A 208 -5.01 -16.90 -10.09
C ALA A 208 -3.94 -17.88 -9.64
N SER A 209 -4.32 -19.15 -9.54
CA SER A 209 -3.40 -20.26 -9.33
C SER A 209 -2.75 -20.68 -10.62
N LEU A 210 -1.46 -21.00 -10.54
CA LEU A 210 -0.73 -21.73 -11.57
C LEU A 210 -0.04 -22.93 -10.96
N SER A 211 -0.17 -24.07 -11.62
CA SER A 211 0.60 -25.27 -11.29
C SER A 211 1.98 -25.19 -11.92
N LEU A 212 3.01 -25.45 -11.13
CA LEU A 212 4.39 -25.59 -11.57
C LEU A 212 4.67 -27.04 -12.00
N GLU A 213 5.78 -27.25 -12.71
CA GLU A 213 6.20 -28.56 -13.21
C GLU A 213 6.52 -29.56 -12.09
N ASP A 214 6.92 -29.06 -10.92
CA ASP A 214 7.22 -29.85 -9.72
C ASP A 214 5.96 -30.25 -8.91
N GLY A 215 4.78 -29.88 -9.39
CA GLY A 215 3.49 -30.14 -8.75
C GLY A 215 3.08 -29.13 -7.69
N ASN A 216 3.92 -28.14 -7.39
CA ASN A 216 3.57 -27.04 -6.48
C ASN A 216 2.64 -26.03 -7.16
N GLU A 217 1.92 -25.26 -6.35
CA GLU A 217 1.08 -24.17 -6.82
C GLU A 217 1.72 -22.83 -6.46
N VAL A 218 1.62 -21.86 -7.37
CA VAL A 218 1.93 -20.45 -7.10
C VAL A 218 0.74 -19.57 -7.45
N LEU A 219 0.64 -18.41 -6.80
CA LEU A 219 -0.38 -17.42 -7.10
C LEU A 219 0.23 -16.28 -7.94
N ILE A 220 -0.53 -15.82 -8.91
CA ILE A 220 -0.22 -14.63 -9.72
C ILE A 220 -1.35 -13.61 -9.62
N LEU A 221 -1.04 -12.35 -9.93
CA LEU A 221 -2.01 -11.27 -9.87
C LEU A 221 -2.79 -11.14 -11.20
N GLU A 222 -4.11 -11.27 -11.12
CA GLU A 222 -5.03 -10.93 -12.22
C GLU A 222 -5.49 -9.48 -12.11
N ARG A 223 -4.55 -8.56 -12.37
CA ARG A 223 -4.84 -7.15 -12.24
C ARG A 223 -5.77 -6.59 -13.31
N LYS A 224 -6.58 -5.61 -12.90
CA LYS A 224 -7.44 -4.80 -13.79
C LYS A 224 -7.00 -3.34 -13.87
N GLY A 225 -6.19 -2.85 -12.93
CA GLY A 225 -5.65 -1.50 -12.91
C GLY A 225 -4.38 -1.36 -13.75
N CYS A 226 -4.12 -0.17 -14.30
CA CYS A 226 -2.89 0.15 -15.03
C CYS A 226 -2.21 1.36 -14.38
N CYS A 227 -0.94 1.21 -13.99
CA CYS A 227 -0.13 2.29 -13.40
C CYS A 227 0.29 3.35 -14.42
N LEU A 228 0.17 3.06 -15.72
CA LEU A 228 0.60 3.92 -16.82
C LEU A 228 2.12 4.21 -16.86
N ASP A 229 2.95 3.46 -16.13
CA ASP A 229 4.41 3.66 -16.10
C ASP A 229 5.05 3.63 -17.49
N TYR A 230 4.50 2.83 -18.42
CA TYR A 230 4.95 2.78 -19.81
C TYR A 230 4.86 4.14 -20.54
N ARG A 231 4.10 5.11 -20.01
CA ARG A 231 4.04 6.48 -20.56
C ARG A 231 5.23 7.33 -20.14
N ALA A 232 5.76 7.11 -18.94
CA ALA A 232 6.99 7.76 -18.46
C ALA A 232 8.24 7.00 -18.95
N PHE A 233 8.11 5.69 -19.13
CA PHE A 233 9.20 4.82 -19.56
C PHE A 233 8.74 3.94 -20.74
N PRO A 234 8.73 4.47 -21.98
CA PRO A 234 8.30 3.73 -23.15
C PRO A 234 8.98 2.37 -23.29
N GLY A 235 8.21 1.34 -23.62
CA GLY A 235 8.68 -0.04 -23.75
C GLY A 235 8.88 -0.78 -22.43
N ARG A 236 8.75 -0.11 -21.27
CA ARG A 236 8.81 -0.76 -19.95
C ARG A 236 7.41 -1.06 -19.44
N TYR A 237 7.15 -2.34 -19.20
CA TYR A 237 5.93 -2.83 -18.58
C TYR A 237 6.30 -3.66 -17.36
N CYS A 238 5.63 -3.44 -16.23
CA CYS A 238 5.72 -4.33 -15.08
C CYS A 238 5.21 -5.73 -15.44
N SER A 239 5.69 -6.78 -14.76
CA SER A 239 5.34 -8.19 -15.04
C SER A 239 3.84 -8.43 -15.21
N SER A 240 3.03 -7.89 -14.29
CA SER A 240 1.58 -8.05 -14.27
C SER A 240 0.81 -7.13 -15.26
N CYS A 241 1.46 -6.22 -15.99
CA CYS A 241 0.78 -5.11 -16.68
C CYS A 241 -0.37 -5.56 -17.62
N PRO A 242 -1.60 -5.01 -17.50
CA PRO A 242 -2.74 -5.41 -18.34
C PRO A 242 -2.66 -4.85 -19.77
N LYS A 243 -1.60 -4.11 -20.11
CA LYS A 243 -1.33 -3.64 -21.47
C LYS A 243 -0.43 -4.58 -22.28
N GLN A 244 0.07 -5.65 -21.65
CA GLN A 244 0.82 -6.71 -22.32
C GLN A 244 -0.11 -7.82 -22.78
N ASP A 245 0.39 -8.64 -23.72
CA ASP A 245 -0.24 -9.90 -24.07
C ASP A 245 -0.38 -10.82 -22.84
N SER A 246 -1.47 -11.57 -22.77
CA SER A 246 -1.79 -12.41 -21.61
C SER A 246 -0.75 -13.50 -21.40
N LYS A 247 -0.19 -14.11 -22.46
CA LYS A 247 0.82 -15.16 -22.34
C LYS A 247 2.13 -14.59 -21.79
N VAL A 248 2.55 -13.43 -22.28
CA VAL A 248 3.75 -12.72 -21.80
C VAL A 248 3.59 -12.36 -20.32
N ARG A 249 2.41 -11.85 -19.94
CA ARG A 249 2.11 -11.50 -18.55
C ARG A 249 2.14 -12.71 -17.62
N ILE A 250 1.57 -13.85 -18.04
CA ILE A 250 1.59 -15.09 -17.25
C ILE A 250 3.04 -15.59 -17.09
N SER A 251 3.80 -15.67 -18.18
CA SER A 251 5.22 -16.10 -18.15
C SER A 251 6.04 -15.27 -17.16
N ARG A 252 5.98 -13.93 -17.27
CA ARG A 252 6.75 -13.03 -16.40
C ARG A 252 6.38 -13.15 -14.92
N GLN A 253 5.09 -13.27 -14.61
CA GLN A 253 4.65 -13.44 -13.22
C GLN A 253 5.03 -14.82 -12.67
N MET A 254 5.01 -15.85 -13.51
CA MET A 254 5.46 -17.19 -13.12
C MET A 254 6.97 -17.20 -12.85
N GLU A 255 7.78 -16.57 -13.71
CA GLU A 255 9.22 -16.38 -13.49
C GLU A 255 9.51 -15.65 -12.17
N GLU A 256 8.78 -14.56 -11.87
CA GLU A 256 8.91 -13.83 -10.61
C GLU A 256 8.52 -14.71 -9.39
N ALA A 257 7.41 -15.44 -9.48
CA ALA A 257 6.94 -16.31 -8.39
C ALA A 257 7.93 -17.46 -8.10
N ILE A 258 8.54 -18.05 -9.14
CA ILE A 258 9.57 -19.07 -8.98
C ILE A 258 10.81 -18.46 -8.31
N ALA A 259 11.29 -17.30 -8.79
CA ALA A 259 12.46 -16.64 -8.24
C ALA A 259 12.26 -16.22 -6.76
N GLU A 260 11.08 -15.74 -6.38
CA GLU A 260 10.78 -15.38 -4.98
C GLU A 260 10.84 -16.61 -4.04
N ARG A 261 10.44 -17.79 -4.52
CA ARG A 261 10.54 -19.04 -3.75
C ARG A 261 11.97 -19.53 -3.60
N GLU A 262 12.79 -19.44 -4.65
CA GLU A 262 14.21 -19.82 -4.60
C GLU A 262 15.01 -18.97 -3.60
N VAL A 263 14.66 -17.69 -3.45
CA VAL A 263 15.29 -16.80 -2.47
C VAL A 263 14.81 -17.09 -1.03
N SER A 264 13.64 -17.71 -0.88
CA SER A 264 13.01 -18.00 0.41
C SER A 264 13.27 -19.43 0.93
N ALA A 265 13.87 -20.30 0.11
CA ALA A 265 14.25 -21.68 0.44
C ALA A 265 15.67 -21.77 1.03
#